data_AF-A0A1J5WGE2-F1
#
_entry.id   AF-A0A1J5WGE2-F1
#
_cell.length_a   1.000
_cell.length_b   1.000
_cell.length_c   1.000
_cell.angle_alpha   90.00
_cell.angle_beta   90.00
_cell.angle_gamma   90.00
#
_symmetry.space_group_name_H-M   'P 1'
#
loop_
_entity.id
_entity.type
_entity.pdbx_description
1 polymer ?
#
loop_
_entity_poly.entity_id
_entity_poly.type
_entity_poly.pdbx_seq_one_letter_code
_entity_poly.pdbx_strand_id
1 'polypeptide(L)'
;MEIDDLKTFSFGKHKEMYFVVREEGVVAIKETSTAYKNIRPQEAFAYEKELQKQTARDCPTNTSGNCVSSLRDTIDLLLFLFDEKEILLTGEKGVLEKRQKLPCMCEHCKKELSVLFEYKKRFRKQTPFVSRAMERPGFVVLSESFHKDFVFLGPQTTVLLEDTAVSDKLLFILLAKTRLEVGENVSVFGHARDTDCIRTGRGNRERPFSMLRAKAEERTEKIKETELLRKNIENIKPNSIKCLCNNLLFHDGLFGNILPKLQMHEYNFVKSFVLNADKKEHVVGILEAKSLFVGKIKKLSLGGYAVGVLAVLVLHKENEMEGLFLDADREEHIAGLSRAVSLGRVHNIKLDAYAINILSVLVLHKENEMAWFGMHRFEKKHMTRICRVGRNSIEIRKIKNMVLCGHEIEILPKLRLHKENILERLLFLFGREYMGEIGKIENKSIDIGRIRLPPGETELCCRRQKGELSWGKQSRSARKDR
;
A
#
# COMPACT_ATOMS: atom_id res chain seq x y z
N MET A 1 3.82 6.05 35.02
CA MET A 1 3.07 5.61 33.84
C MET A 1 1.64 5.29 34.28
N GLU A 2 0.69 6.14 33.91
CA GLU A 2 -0.74 5.92 34.15
C GLU A 2 -1.32 5.00 33.06
N ILE A 3 -2.53 4.46 33.25
CA ILE A 3 -3.21 3.61 32.25
C ILE A 3 -3.29 4.34 30.89
N ASP A 4 -3.38 5.67 30.90
CA ASP A 4 -3.49 6.49 29.70
C ASP A 4 -2.20 6.49 28.85
N ASP A 5 -1.04 6.27 29.46
CA ASP A 5 0.22 6.11 28.74
C ASP A 5 0.26 4.74 28.02
N LEU A 6 -0.18 3.66 28.67
CA LEU A 6 -0.27 2.33 28.05
C LEU A 6 -1.20 2.33 26.84
N LYS A 7 -2.35 2.99 26.94
CA LYS A 7 -3.26 3.18 25.81
C LYS A 7 -2.55 3.91 24.66
N THR A 8 -1.78 4.94 24.98
CA THR A 8 -1.03 5.75 24.01
C THR A 8 0.03 4.95 23.25
N PHE A 9 0.75 4.05 23.93
CA PHE A 9 1.83 3.25 23.31
C PHE A 9 1.37 1.91 22.73
N SER A 10 0.25 1.38 23.19
CA SER A 10 -0.30 0.14 22.66
C SER A 10 -0.82 0.34 21.25
N PHE A 11 -0.65 -0.68 20.42
CA PHE A 11 -1.25 -0.68 19.09
C PHE A 11 -2.64 -1.31 19.08
N GLY A 12 -3.04 -1.99 20.15
CA GLY A 12 -4.32 -2.67 20.33
C GLY A 12 -4.40 -3.30 21.72
N LYS A 13 -5.61 -3.70 22.12
CA LYS A 13 -5.85 -4.40 23.39
C LYS A 13 -6.67 -5.68 23.17
N HIS A 14 -6.56 -6.66 24.05
CA HIS A 14 -7.49 -7.77 24.16
C HIS A 14 -7.81 -8.08 25.61
N LYS A 15 -9.08 -8.05 25.98
CA LYS A 15 -9.50 -8.12 27.40
C LYS A 15 -8.70 -7.10 28.24
N GLU A 16 -7.94 -7.59 29.21
CA GLU A 16 -7.07 -6.80 30.10
C GLU A 16 -5.64 -6.65 29.56
N MET A 17 -5.34 -7.09 28.33
CA MET A 17 -3.99 -7.07 27.78
C MET A 17 -3.83 -5.95 26.75
N TYR A 18 -2.77 -5.16 26.87
CA TYR A 18 -2.33 -4.18 25.88
C TYR A 18 -1.15 -4.75 25.09
N PHE A 19 -1.18 -4.63 23.76
CA PHE A 19 -0.10 -5.10 22.90
C PHE A 19 0.77 -3.94 22.45
N VAL A 20 2.08 -4.08 22.63
CA VAL A 20 3.07 -3.06 22.29
C VAL A 20 4.12 -3.69 21.36
N VAL A 21 4.37 -3.06 20.21
CA VAL A 21 5.38 -3.54 19.25
C VAL A 21 6.78 -3.20 19.77
N ARG A 22 7.73 -4.12 19.54
CA ARG A 22 9.17 -3.96 19.76
C ARG A 22 9.95 -4.33 18.50
N GLU A 23 11.23 -3.93 18.45
CA GLU A 23 12.13 -4.31 17.36
C GLU A 23 12.17 -5.84 17.19
N GLU A 24 12.27 -6.57 18.31
CA GLU A 24 12.40 -8.03 18.29
C GLU A 24 11.07 -8.80 18.36
N GLY A 25 9.93 -8.16 18.62
CA GLY A 25 8.71 -8.91 18.93
C GLY A 25 7.50 -8.06 19.29
N VAL A 26 6.56 -8.66 20.01
CA VAL A 26 5.39 -8.00 20.59
C VAL A 26 5.37 -8.29 22.08
N VAL A 27 5.10 -7.28 22.89
CA VAL A 27 4.85 -7.46 24.32
C VAL A 27 3.35 -7.35 24.56
N ALA A 28 2.76 -8.38 25.16
CA ALA A 28 1.44 -8.32 25.75
C ALA A 28 1.57 -7.98 27.25
N ILE A 29 0.83 -6.97 27.68
CA ILE A 29 0.92 -6.34 29.00
C ILE A 29 -0.43 -6.38 29.68
N LYS A 30 -0.51 -6.92 30.90
CA LYS A 30 -1.76 -6.87 31.67
C LYS A 30 -1.99 -5.49 32.30
N GLU A 31 -3.20 -4.97 32.16
CA GLU A 31 -3.66 -3.67 32.68
C GLU A 31 -3.49 -3.56 34.20
N THR A 32 -3.74 -4.67 34.92
CA THR A 32 -3.65 -4.73 36.38
C THR A 32 -2.24 -4.96 36.91
N SER A 33 -1.23 -5.12 36.05
CA SER A 33 0.13 -5.45 36.47
C SER A 33 0.70 -4.39 37.42
N THR A 34 1.07 -4.80 38.63
CA THR A 34 1.66 -3.90 39.64
C THR A 34 3.15 -3.67 39.42
N ALA A 35 3.79 -4.44 38.53
CA ALA A 35 5.18 -4.21 38.17
C ALA A 35 5.41 -2.79 37.61
N TYR A 36 4.38 -2.15 37.04
CA TYR A 36 4.40 -0.74 36.66
C TYR A 36 4.52 0.22 37.84
N LYS A 37 3.89 -0.10 38.98
CA LYS A 37 4.01 0.70 40.21
C LYS A 37 5.41 0.59 40.83
N ASN A 38 6.12 -0.51 40.55
CA ASN A 38 7.44 -0.83 41.11
C ASN A 38 8.64 -0.45 40.21
N ILE A 39 8.43 -0.06 38.94
CA ILE A 39 9.44 0.67 38.15
C ILE A 39 9.53 2.06 38.77
N ARG A 40 10.34 2.18 39.83
CA ARG A 40 10.34 3.29 40.81
C ARG A 40 10.12 4.65 40.15
N PRO A 41 8.90 5.21 40.22
CA PRO A 41 8.64 6.57 39.79
C PRO A 41 9.51 7.54 40.58
N GLN A 42 9.84 7.21 41.83
CA GLN A 42 10.67 8.05 42.70
C GLN A 42 12.11 8.26 42.19
N GLU A 43 12.72 7.28 41.51
CA GLU A 43 14.07 7.46 40.94
C GLU A 43 14.01 8.21 39.61
N ALA A 44 13.00 7.95 38.77
CA ALA A 44 12.74 8.73 37.56
C ALA A 44 12.38 10.19 37.88
N PHE A 45 11.59 10.45 38.92
CA PHE A 45 11.16 11.77 39.37
C PHE A 45 12.27 12.53 40.13
N ALA A 46 13.09 11.83 40.91
CA ALA A 46 14.30 12.40 41.50
C ALA A 46 15.32 12.78 40.41
N TYR A 47 15.45 11.94 39.37
CA TYR A 47 16.31 12.22 38.23
C TYR A 47 15.73 13.31 37.33
N GLU A 48 14.41 13.39 37.12
CA GLU A 48 13.71 14.48 36.44
C GLU A 48 13.96 15.81 37.17
N LYS A 49 13.87 15.83 38.51
CA LYS A 49 14.25 16.99 39.32
C LYS A 49 15.73 17.35 39.20
N GLU A 50 16.62 16.37 39.13
CA GLU A 50 18.06 16.60 38.96
C GLU A 50 18.38 17.11 37.54
N LEU A 51 17.68 16.59 36.52
CA LEU A 51 17.75 17.04 35.14
C LEU A 51 17.24 18.46 34.99
N GLN A 52 16.13 18.80 35.64
CA GLN A 52 15.57 20.15 35.67
C GLN A 52 16.56 21.11 36.32
N LYS A 53 17.20 20.71 37.43
CA LYS A 53 18.23 21.52 38.10
C LYS A 53 19.48 21.68 37.25
N GLN A 54 19.96 20.63 36.57
CA GLN A 54 21.13 20.70 35.68
C GLN A 54 20.83 21.51 34.41
N THR A 55 19.68 21.30 33.77
CA THR A 55 19.25 22.07 32.60
C THR A 55 19.08 23.55 32.93
N ALA A 56 18.58 23.88 34.13
CA ALA A 56 18.49 25.25 34.63
C ALA A 56 19.88 25.88 34.90
N ARG A 57 20.90 25.08 35.27
CA ARG A 57 22.30 25.53 35.40
C ARG A 57 22.97 25.74 34.06
N ASP A 58 22.77 24.81 33.12
CA ASP A 58 23.49 24.78 31.84
C ASP A 58 22.85 25.69 30.77
N CYS A 59 21.56 26.00 30.90
CA CYS A 59 20.79 26.88 30.02
C CYS A 59 19.87 27.85 30.81
N PRO A 60 20.42 28.95 31.37
CA PRO A 60 19.69 29.86 32.27
C PRO A 60 18.53 30.64 31.61
N THR A 61 18.50 30.73 30.29
CA THR A 61 17.51 31.48 29.51
C THR A 61 16.21 30.70 29.26
N ASN A 62 16.11 29.44 29.71
CA ASN A 62 14.95 28.59 29.50
C ASN A 62 13.86 28.85 30.57
N THR A 63 13.29 30.05 30.56
CA THR A 63 12.21 30.47 31.48
C THR A 63 10.84 29.86 31.13
N SER A 64 10.70 29.22 29.96
CA SER A 64 9.43 28.70 29.45
C SER A 64 9.20 27.19 29.65
N GLY A 65 10.18 26.43 30.16
CA GLY A 65 10.03 24.99 30.41
C GLY A 65 9.93 24.10 29.16
N ASN A 66 9.98 24.67 27.94
CA ASN A 66 9.78 23.95 26.68
C ASN A 66 10.85 22.88 26.39
N CYS A 67 12.08 23.07 26.88
CA CYS A 67 13.14 22.07 26.74
C CYS A 67 12.92 20.85 27.65
N VAL A 68 12.19 21.01 28.77
CA VAL A 68 11.93 19.94 29.74
C VAL A 68 10.70 19.13 29.35
N SER A 69 9.66 19.75 28.78
CA SER A 69 8.46 19.05 28.30
C SER A 69 8.76 18.10 27.14
N SER A 70 9.56 18.55 26.16
CA SER A 70 10.03 17.69 25.06
C SER A 70 10.87 16.50 25.56
N LEU A 71 11.64 16.70 26.64
CA LEU A 71 12.39 15.62 27.29
C LEU A 71 11.50 14.69 28.12
N ARG A 72 10.38 15.18 28.68
CA ARG A 72 9.44 14.39 29.49
C ARG A 72 8.75 13.32 28.65
N ASP A 73 8.19 13.73 27.50
CA ASP A 73 7.60 12.82 26.52
C ASP A 73 8.62 11.79 26.03
N THR A 74 9.88 12.22 25.91
CA THR A 74 11.00 11.37 25.53
C THR A 74 11.40 10.40 26.64
N ILE A 75 11.48 10.82 27.90
CA ILE A 75 11.89 9.98 29.04
C ILE A 75 10.84 8.89 29.31
N ASP A 76 9.55 9.19 29.18
CA ASP A 76 8.49 8.19 29.28
C ASP A 76 8.56 7.16 28.13
N LEU A 77 8.98 7.59 26.92
CA LEU A 77 9.39 6.68 25.84
C LEU A 77 10.63 5.84 26.24
N LEU A 78 11.68 6.46 26.79
CA LEU A 78 12.96 5.82 27.10
C LEU A 78 12.86 4.79 28.24
N LEU A 79 11.94 5.00 29.20
CA LEU A 79 11.73 4.09 30.34
C LEU A 79 11.11 2.74 29.94
N PHE A 80 10.47 2.68 28.76
CA PHE A 80 9.76 1.50 28.28
C PHE A 80 10.44 0.79 27.09
N LEU A 81 11.27 1.51 26.33
CA LEU A 81 11.75 1.13 25.00
C LEU A 81 13.26 0.92 24.91
N PHE A 82 13.90 -0.04 25.59
CA PHE A 82 15.24 -0.46 25.13
C PHE A 82 15.54 -1.94 25.23
N ASP A 83 15.71 -2.52 24.03
CA ASP A 83 16.84 -3.38 23.70
C ASP A 83 17.94 -2.55 22.96
N GLU A 84 19.15 -3.09 22.91
CA GLU A 84 20.49 -2.46 22.94
C GLU A 84 20.94 -1.27 22.03
N LYS A 85 20.13 -0.51 21.28
CA LYS A 85 20.68 0.49 20.31
C LYS A 85 20.51 1.99 20.62
N GLU A 86 21.42 2.78 20.05
CA GLU A 86 21.57 4.24 20.23
C GLU A 86 20.45 5.03 19.56
N ILE A 87 19.70 5.81 20.33
CA ILE A 87 18.69 6.76 19.83
C ILE A 87 19.29 8.16 19.91
N LEU A 88 19.14 8.89 18.81
CA LEU A 88 19.53 10.28 18.62
C LEU A 88 18.25 11.13 18.66
N LEU A 89 18.20 12.19 19.46
CA LEU A 89 17.04 13.06 19.61
C LEU A 89 17.25 14.35 18.80
N THR A 90 16.27 14.72 17.98
CA THR A 90 16.14 16.08 17.43
C THR A 90 14.74 16.63 17.68
N GLY A 91 14.67 17.90 18.08
CA GLY A 91 13.46 18.70 18.16
C GLY A 91 12.86 18.96 16.77
N GLU A 92 11.68 19.56 16.76
CA GLU A 92 10.78 19.68 15.61
C GLU A 92 11.49 20.10 14.29
N LYS A 93 11.22 19.29 13.25
CA LYS A 93 11.66 19.40 11.84
C LYS A 93 12.98 18.70 11.50
N GLY A 94 12.84 17.45 11.06
CA GLY A 94 13.80 16.76 10.19
C GLY A 94 14.69 15.76 10.92
N VAL A 95 14.41 14.47 10.73
CA VAL A 95 15.34 13.41 11.09
C VAL A 95 16.24 13.13 9.88
N LEU A 96 17.51 13.51 9.98
CA LEU A 96 18.54 13.12 9.03
C LEU A 96 19.03 11.70 9.40
N GLU A 97 18.80 10.75 8.50
CA GLU A 97 19.51 9.46 8.49
C GLU A 97 21.01 9.72 8.32
N LYS A 98 21.82 9.50 9.37
CA LYS A 98 23.23 9.11 9.23
C LYS A 98 23.81 8.54 10.53
N ARG A 99 24.54 7.43 10.39
CA ARG A 99 25.33 6.76 11.44
C ARG A 99 26.54 7.60 11.85
N GLN A 100 26.33 8.71 12.54
CA GLN A 100 27.39 9.41 13.26
C GLN A 100 26.88 9.78 14.65
N LYS A 101 27.76 9.62 15.65
CA LYS A 101 27.54 10.10 17.03
C LYS A 101 27.34 11.61 16.98
N LEU A 102 26.10 12.05 16.78
CA LEU A 102 25.72 13.44 16.88
C LEU A 102 25.16 13.67 18.28
N PRO A 103 25.71 14.62 19.05
CA PRO A 103 25.15 14.95 20.33
C PRO A 103 23.77 15.59 20.20
N CYS A 104 22.86 15.25 21.09
CA CYS A 104 21.62 16.00 21.26
C CYS A 104 21.96 17.43 21.71
N MET A 105 21.75 18.39 20.82
CA MET A 105 22.04 19.80 21.04
C MET A 105 20.76 20.53 21.42
N CYS A 106 20.79 21.34 22.48
CA CYS A 106 19.69 22.24 22.79
C CYS A 106 19.55 23.28 21.67
N GLU A 107 18.38 23.41 21.05
CA GLU A 107 18.15 24.38 19.97
C GLU A 107 18.33 25.84 20.42
N HIS A 108 18.14 26.12 21.70
CA HIS A 108 18.21 27.47 22.24
C HIS A 108 19.64 27.90 22.62
N CYS A 109 20.42 27.01 23.24
CA CYS A 109 21.78 27.34 23.68
C CYS A 109 22.91 26.64 22.91
N LYS A 110 22.56 25.77 21.96
CA LYS A 110 23.51 24.96 21.16
C LYS A 110 24.54 24.20 21.99
N LYS A 111 24.22 23.89 23.25
CA LYS A 111 25.05 23.03 24.11
C LYS A 111 24.60 21.58 24.01
N GLU A 112 25.58 20.68 24.10
CA GLU A 112 25.41 19.24 24.14
C GLU A 112 24.78 18.78 25.47
N LEU A 113 23.65 18.08 25.38
CA LEU A 113 22.98 17.49 26.54
C LEU A 113 23.66 16.17 26.93
N SER A 114 24.76 16.26 27.69
CA SER A 114 25.52 15.12 28.22
C SER A 114 24.71 14.19 29.14
N VAL A 115 23.57 14.67 29.64
CA VAL A 115 22.76 14.01 30.67
C VAL A 115 22.07 12.74 30.19
N LEU A 116 21.67 12.66 28.90
CA LEU A 116 21.07 11.45 28.33
C LEU A 116 22.03 10.26 28.30
N PHE A 117 23.33 10.52 28.16
CA PHE A 117 24.35 9.47 28.11
C PHE A 117 24.59 8.85 29.51
N GLU A 118 24.64 9.69 30.55
CA GLU A 118 24.72 9.29 31.97
C GLU A 118 23.44 8.52 32.40
N TYR A 119 22.26 8.99 32.00
CA TYR A 119 20.98 8.33 32.26
C TYR A 119 20.94 6.92 31.65
N LYS A 120 21.36 6.79 30.38
CA LYS A 120 21.44 5.51 29.67
C LYS A 120 22.40 4.52 30.35
N LYS A 121 23.54 5.01 30.86
CA LYS A 121 24.52 4.19 31.60
C LYS A 121 23.99 3.70 32.95
N ARG A 122 23.16 4.50 33.63
CA ARG A 122 22.56 4.16 34.94
C ARG A 122 21.36 3.22 34.81
N PHE A 123 20.47 3.46 33.84
CA PHE A 123 19.31 2.59 33.58
C PHE A 123 19.66 1.28 32.87
N ARG A 124 20.78 1.21 32.12
CA ARG A 124 21.37 -0.07 31.65
C ARG A 124 21.63 -1.07 32.79
N LYS A 125 21.81 -0.60 34.03
CA LYS A 125 21.99 -1.47 35.21
C LYS A 125 20.67 -1.93 35.83
N GLN A 126 19.54 -1.28 35.54
CA GLN A 126 18.21 -1.57 36.12
C GLN A 126 17.21 -2.22 35.13
N THR A 127 17.42 -2.07 33.82
CA THR A 127 16.72 -2.80 32.73
C THR A 127 16.71 -4.34 32.81
N PRO A 128 17.62 -5.04 33.53
CA PRO A 128 17.55 -6.49 33.63
C PRO A 128 16.29 -7.01 34.33
N PHE A 129 15.55 -6.19 35.09
CA PHE A 129 14.45 -6.70 35.91
C PHE A 129 13.22 -7.08 35.08
N VAL A 130 12.76 -6.19 34.19
CA VAL A 130 11.55 -6.44 33.37
C VAL A 130 11.83 -7.52 32.32
N SER A 131 12.98 -7.46 31.63
CA SER A 131 13.36 -8.46 30.63
C SER A 131 13.56 -9.86 31.21
N ARG A 132 14.00 -10.00 32.47
CA ARG A 132 14.07 -11.29 33.18
C ARG A 132 12.73 -11.80 33.70
N ALA A 133 11.79 -10.91 34.01
CA ALA A 133 10.46 -11.27 34.51
C ALA A 133 9.47 -11.63 33.38
N MET A 134 9.77 -11.29 32.13
CA MET A 134 8.92 -11.57 30.98
C MET A 134 8.89 -13.05 30.62
N GLU A 135 7.69 -13.59 30.49
CA GLU A 135 7.53 -14.92 29.92
C GLU A 135 7.75 -14.91 28.42
N ARG A 136 8.51 -15.89 27.94
CA ARG A 136 8.79 -16.15 26.52
C ARG A 136 8.23 -17.53 26.20
N PRO A 137 6.92 -17.63 25.94
CA PRO A 137 6.31 -18.91 25.67
C PRO A 137 6.83 -19.45 24.32
N GLY A 138 7.04 -20.76 24.24
CA GLY A 138 7.34 -21.42 22.97
C GLY A 138 6.11 -21.53 22.06
N PHE A 139 4.92 -21.57 22.67
CA PHE A 139 3.64 -21.73 21.99
C PHE A 139 2.53 -20.96 22.73
N VAL A 140 1.63 -20.31 21.98
CA VAL A 140 0.50 -19.52 22.50
C VAL A 140 -0.70 -19.69 21.57
N VAL A 141 -1.86 -20.05 22.14
CA VAL A 141 -3.14 -19.91 21.45
C VAL A 141 -3.70 -18.52 21.75
N LEU A 142 -3.91 -17.70 20.73
CA LEU A 142 -4.18 -16.28 20.93
C LEU A 142 -5.59 -15.97 21.49
N SER A 143 -6.52 -16.94 21.43
CA SER A 143 -7.87 -16.81 22.00
C SER A 143 -7.90 -17.00 23.53
N GLU A 144 -6.86 -17.60 24.10
CA GLU A 144 -6.76 -17.89 25.53
C GLU A 144 -6.34 -16.66 26.35
N SER A 145 -6.76 -16.61 27.61
CA SER A 145 -6.36 -15.53 28.51
C SER A 145 -4.91 -15.73 28.96
N PHE A 146 -4.09 -14.69 28.83
CA PHE A 146 -2.74 -14.72 29.38
C PHE A 146 -2.78 -14.70 30.92
N HIS A 147 -2.15 -15.68 31.55
CA HIS A 147 -2.12 -15.79 33.01
C HIS A 147 -1.05 -14.91 33.67
N LYS A 148 -0.06 -14.44 32.90
CA LYS A 148 1.03 -13.60 33.40
C LYS A 148 0.88 -12.15 33.00
N ASP A 149 1.49 -11.29 33.81
CA ASP A 149 1.46 -9.84 33.66
C ASP A 149 2.22 -9.33 32.42
N PHE A 150 3.24 -10.07 31.97
CA PHE A 150 4.06 -9.73 30.81
C PHE A 150 4.38 -10.96 29.98
N VAL A 151 4.00 -10.94 28.72
CA VAL A 151 4.27 -12.01 27.76
C VAL A 151 4.96 -11.42 26.53
N PHE A 152 6.13 -11.94 26.19
CA PHE A 152 6.86 -11.56 24.99
C PHE A 152 6.62 -12.59 23.88
N LEU A 153 6.00 -12.16 22.79
CA LEU A 153 5.80 -12.92 21.58
C LEU A 153 6.90 -12.53 20.58
N GLY A 154 7.92 -13.36 20.46
CA GLY A 154 9.06 -13.13 19.56
C GLY A 154 9.18 -14.16 18.43
N PRO A 155 10.27 -14.13 17.65
CA PRO A 155 10.54 -15.04 16.52
C PRO A 155 10.64 -16.53 16.90
N GLN A 156 10.79 -16.84 18.18
CA GLN A 156 10.80 -18.22 18.69
C GLN A 156 9.46 -18.65 19.29
N THR A 157 8.51 -17.71 19.45
CA THR A 157 7.17 -17.99 19.93
C THR A 157 6.27 -18.36 18.76
N THR A 158 5.67 -19.54 18.85
CA THR A 158 4.62 -19.99 17.93
C THR A 158 3.28 -19.47 18.41
N VAL A 159 2.58 -18.72 17.57
CA VAL A 159 1.25 -18.17 17.84
C VAL A 159 0.26 -18.90 16.96
N LEU A 160 -0.68 -19.62 17.57
CA LEU A 160 -1.77 -20.29 16.88
C LEU A 160 -3.00 -19.38 16.85
N LEU A 161 -3.52 -19.14 15.65
CA LEU A 161 -4.83 -18.55 15.40
C LEU A 161 -5.82 -19.68 15.11
N GLU A 162 -6.76 -19.92 16.00
CA GLU A 162 -7.82 -20.92 15.84
C GLU A 162 -9.10 -20.42 16.52
N ASP A 163 -10.24 -20.60 15.85
CA ASP A 163 -11.58 -20.13 16.29
C ASP A 163 -11.58 -18.66 16.74
N THR A 164 -10.81 -17.83 16.04
CA THR A 164 -10.53 -16.45 16.41
C THR A 164 -10.62 -15.50 15.23
N ALA A 165 -11.14 -14.30 15.49
CA ALA A 165 -11.02 -13.18 14.57
C ALA A 165 -9.94 -12.23 15.09
N VAL A 166 -9.01 -11.81 14.23
CA VAL A 166 -7.93 -10.87 14.60
C VAL A 166 -8.02 -9.59 13.79
N SER A 167 -7.61 -8.46 14.38
CA SER A 167 -7.49 -7.24 13.61
C SER A 167 -6.39 -7.35 12.56
N ASP A 168 -6.58 -6.73 11.39
CA ASP A 168 -5.59 -6.70 10.30
C ASP A 168 -4.20 -6.21 10.77
N LYS A 169 -4.17 -5.19 11.63
CA LYS A 169 -2.95 -4.69 12.25
C LYS A 169 -2.23 -5.75 13.08
N LEU A 170 -2.97 -6.49 13.92
CA LEU A 170 -2.40 -7.55 14.74
C LEU A 170 -1.89 -8.70 13.87
N LEU A 171 -2.66 -9.13 12.86
CA LEU A 171 -2.23 -10.15 11.91
C LEU A 171 -0.89 -9.81 11.27
N PHE A 172 -0.74 -8.59 10.73
CA PHE A 172 0.51 -8.19 10.08
C PHE A 172 1.69 -8.12 11.03
N ILE A 173 1.46 -7.72 12.28
CA ILE A 173 2.51 -7.70 13.31
C ILE A 173 2.94 -9.14 13.64
N LEU A 174 1.99 -10.05 13.86
CA LEU A 174 2.28 -11.45 14.16
C LEU A 174 3.00 -12.15 13.01
N LEU A 175 2.54 -11.94 11.76
CA LEU A 175 3.20 -12.41 10.54
C LEU A 175 4.66 -11.97 10.47
N ALA A 176 4.99 -10.77 10.94
CA ALA A 176 6.34 -10.23 10.83
C ALA A 176 7.27 -10.59 12.00
N LYS A 177 6.72 -10.78 13.20
CA LYS A 177 7.48 -10.78 14.45
C LYS A 177 7.44 -12.11 15.22
N THR A 178 6.53 -13.03 14.86
CA THR A 178 6.32 -14.30 15.56
C THR A 178 6.33 -15.47 14.57
N ARG A 179 6.40 -16.73 15.01
CA ARG A 179 6.05 -17.88 14.16
C ARG A 179 4.53 -18.01 14.17
N LEU A 180 3.87 -17.89 13.03
CA LEU A 180 2.41 -17.86 12.95
C LEU A 180 1.87 -19.17 12.37
N GLU A 181 0.95 -19.80 13.10
CA GLU A 181 0.16 -20.94 12.63
C GLU A 181 -1.31 -20.54 12.53
N VAL A 182 -1.94 -20.86 11.40
CA VAL A 182 -3.35 -20.55 11.13
C VAL A 182 -4.12 -21.86 11.06
N GLY A 183 -4.93 -22.11 12.09
CA GLY A 183 -5.82 -23.26 12.24
C GLY A 183 -7.19 -23.02 11.60
N GLU A 184 -8.23 -23.58 12.20
CA GLU A 184 -9.60 -23.49 11.68
C GLU A 184 -10.33 -22.21 12.11
N ASN A 185 -11.34 -21.82 11.32
CA ASN A 185 -12.27 -20.73 11.62
C ASN A 185 -11.62 -19.36 11.93
N VAL A 186 -10.50 -19.06 11.27
CA VAL A 186 -9.84 -17.76 11.41
C VAL A 186 -10.48 -16.71 10.51
N SER A 187 -10.73 -15.52 11.05
CA SER A 187 -11.13 -14.36 10.27
C SER A 187 -10.31 -13.11 10.61
N VAL A 188 -10.39 -12.11 9.74
CA VAL A 188 -9.70 -10.83 9.93
C VAL A 188 -10.71 -9.71 9.85
N PHE A 189 -10.60 -8.75 10.76
CA PHE A 189 -11.42 -7.54 10.77
C PHE A 189 -10.57 -6.27 10.83
N GLY A 190 -11.20 -5.12 10.57
CA GLY A 190 -10.50 -3.84 10.56
C GLY A 190 -10.09 -3.38 11.96
N HIS A 191 -8.84 -3.00 12.11
CA HIS A 191 -8.35 -2.42 13.35
C HIS A 191 -8.99 -1.06 13.64
N ALA A 192 -9.48 -0.88 14.88
CA ALA A 192 -9.87 0.40 15.42
C ALA A 192 -9.13 0.64 16.74
N ARG A 193 -8.67 1.89 16.95
CA ARG A 193 -8.03 2.27 18.21
C ARG A 193 -8.98 2.01 19.38
N ASP A 194 -8.40 1.60 20.50
CA ASP A 194 -9.12 1.34 21.76
C ASP A 194 -10.18 0.22 21.68
N THR A 195 -10.22 -0.54 20.59
CA THR A 195 -11.07 -1.71 20.45
C THR A 195 -10.29 -3.00 20.64
N ASP A 196 -11.01 -4.06 20.99
CA ASP A 196 -10.42 -5.38 21.11
C ASP A 196 -9.88 -5.84 19.74
N CYS A 197 -8.57 -6.15 19.69
CA CYS A 197 -7.86 -6.61 18.51
C CYS A 197 -8.02 -8.12 18.27
N ILE A 198 -8.67 -8.84 19.18
CA ILE A 198 -9.00 -10.27 19.08
C ILE A 198 -10.47 -10.46 19.49
N ARG A 199 -11.25 -11.18 18.68
CA ARG A 199 -12.64 -11.52 19.00
C ARG A 199 -12.79 -13.03 18.96
N THR A 200 -13.28 -13.60 20.05
CA THR A 200 -13.59 -15.03 20.13
C THR A 200 -15.05 -15.27 19.75
N GLY A 201 -15.33 -16.41 19.12
CA GLY A 201 -16.70 -16.87 18.83
C GLY A 201 -17.07 -16.94 17.35
N ARG A 202 -18.03 -17.84 17.03
CA ARG A 202 -18.54 -18.06 15.67
C ARG A 202 -19.54 -16.97 15.27
N GLY A 203 -19.36 -16.38 14.09
CA GLY A 203 -20.43 -15.60 13.44
C GLY A 203 -20.43 -14.09 13.70
N ASN A 204 -19.27 -13.46 13.87
CA ASN A 204 -19.20 -12.01 13.80
C ASN A 204 -19.69 -11.55 12.40
N ARG A 205 -20.79 -10.80 12.36
CA ARG A 205 -21.25 -10.09 11.16
C ARG A 205 -20.24 -8.99 10.85
N GLU A 206 -19.15 -9.37 10.20
CA GLU A 206 -18.08 -8.45 9.87
C GLU A 206 -18.62 -7.39 8.92
N ARG A 207 -18.51 -6.11 9.31
CA ARG A 207 -18.71 -5.01 8.38
C ARG A 207 -17.49 -4.93 7.47
N PRO A 208 -17.63 -4.64 6.17
CA PRO A 208 -16.49 -4.51 5.28
C PRO A 208 -15.48 -3.48 5.79
N PHE A 209 -14.20 -3.83 5.84
CA PHE A 209 -13.13 -2.96 6.34
C PHE A 209 -11.96 -2.83 5.36
N SER A 210 -11.08 -1.85 5.58
CA SER A 210 -9.89 -1.66 4.76
C SER A 210 -8.76 -2.53 5.31
N MET A 211 -8.26 -3.48 4.52
CA MET A 211 -7.03 -4.19 4.85
C MET A 211 -5.85 -3.37 4.31
N LEU A 212 -5.18 -2.67 5.22
CA LEU A 212 -4.20 -1.65 4.89
C LEU A 212 -2.80 -2.05 5.33
N ARG A 213 -1.89 -2.17 4.37
CA ARG A 213 -0.46 -2.00 4.59
C ARG A 213 0.02 -0.87 3.66
N ALA A 214 -0.42 0.34 3.98
CA ALA A 214 0.02 1.56 3.29
C ALA A 214 1.55 1.68 3.39
N LYS A 215 2.17 2.26 2.35
CA LYS A 215 3.55 2.75 2.41
C LYS A 215 3.62 3.62 3.66
N ALA A 216 4.37 3.19 4.67
CA ALA A 216 4.31 3.78 5.99
C ALA A 216 4.58 5.28 5.90
N GLU A 217 3.53 6.10 5.97
CA GLU A 217 3.67 7.45 6.50
C GLU A 217 3.96 7.25 7.99
N GLU A 218 5.27 7.30 8.27
CA GLU A 218 5.88 7.72 9.53
C GLU A 218 5.04 7.47 10.78
N ARG A 219 5.23 6.29 11.41
CA ARG A 219 5.12 6.04 12.87
C ARG A 219 5.25 4.56 13.24
N THR A 220 5.05 3.66 12.27
CA THR A 220 5.30 2.23 12.51
C THR A 220 6.67 1.91 11.91
N GLU A 221 7.61 1.43 12.74
CA GLU A 221 8.92 0.94 12.31
C GLU A 221 8.80 0.21 10.97
N LYS A 222 9.67 0.55 10.01
CA LYS A 222 9.85 -0.22 8.77
C LYS A 222 10.10 -1.66 9.21
N ILE A 223 9.05 -2.49 9.21
CA ILE A 223 9.18 -3.92 9.43
C ILE A 223 10.07 -4.39 8.28
N LYS A 224 11.35 -4.64 8.59
CA LYS A 224 12.25 -5.24 7.62
C LYS A 224 11.63 -6.56 7.23
N GLU A 225 11.52 -6.79 5.94
CA GLU A 225 11.02 -8.06 5.44
C GLU A 225 11.99 -9.16 5.89
N THR A 226 11.49 -10.06 6.71
CA THR A 226 12.29 -11.12 7.32
C THR A 226 11.99 -12.45 6.62
N GLU A 227 12.96 -13.37 6.70
CA GLU A 227 12.74 -14.77 6.35
C GLU A 227 11.52 -15.36 7.10
N LEU A 228 11.30 -14.89 8.33
CA LEU A 228 10.16 -15.25 9.15
C LEU A 228 8.83 -14.85 8.51
N LEU A 229 8.71 -13.61 8.01
CA LEU A 229 7.50 -13.14 7.31
C LEU A 229 7.18 -14.03 6.10
N ARG A 230 8.20 -14.33 5.29
CA ARG A 230 8.04 -15.19 4.11
C ARG A 230 7.52 -16.58 4.51
N LYS A 231 8.20 -17.24 5.44
CA LYS A 231 7.82 -18.58 5.94
C LYS A 231 6.42 -18.61 6.51
N ASN A 232 6.04 -17.60 7.29
CA ASN A 232 4.69 -17.52 7.84
C ASN A 232 3.64 -17.44 6.73
N ILE A 233 3.83 -16.58 5.73
CA ILE A 233 2.87 -16.47 4.61
C ILE A 233 2.81 -17.77 3.79
N GLU A 234 3.96 -18.39 3.53
CA GLU A 234 4.05 -19.66 2.79
C GLU A 234 3.28 -20.79 3.50
N ASN A 235 3.42 -20.89 4.83
CA ASN A 235 2.81 -21.93 5.64
C ASN A 235 1.28 -21.79 5.80
N ILE A 236 0.73 -20.60 5.57
CA ILE A 236 -0.73 -20.41 5.63
C ILE A 236 -1.38 -21.10 4.42
N LYS A 237 -2.43 -21.88 4.66
CA LYS A 237 -3.18 -22.56 3.60
C LYS A 237 -3.93 -21.52 2.74
N PRO A 238 -4.04 -21.71 1.41
CA PRO A 238 -4.88 -20.86 0.57
C PRO A 238 -6.33 -20.85 1.06
N ASN A 239 -7.00 -19.69 0.96
CA ASN A 239 -8.40 -19.51 1.39
C ASN A 239 -8.70 -19.98 2.83
N SER A 240 -7.75 -19.89 3.77
CA SER A 240 -7.97 -20.31 5.16
C SER A 240 -8.40 -19.18 6.09
N ILE A 241 -8.23 -17.92 5.67
CA ILE A 241 -8.53 -16.74 6.49
C ILE A 241 -9.74 -16.02 5.89
N LYS A 242 -10.87 -16.02 6.59
CA LYS A 242 -12.07 -15.28 6.13
C LYS A 242 -11.81 -13.78 6.20
N CYS A 243 -12.14 -13.05 5.14
CA CYS A 243 -12.12 -11.59 5.14
C CYS A 243 -13.31 -11.01 4.39
N LEU A 244 -13.92 -9.99 4.96
CA LEU A 244 -14.80 -9.07 4.23
C LEU A 244 -14.13 -7.71 4.10
N CYS A 245 -13.43 -7.48 2.98
CA CYS A 245 -12.59 -6.31 2.80
C CYS A 245 -13.19 -5.33 1.77
N ASN A 246 -13.33 -4.05 2.13
CA ASN A 246 -13.76 -2.97 1.23
C ASN A 246 -12.60 -2.25 0.53
N ASN A 247 -11.38 -2.33 1.06
CA ASN A 247 -10.18 -1.79 0.43
C ASN A 247 -9.03 -2.77 0.65
N LEU A 248 -8.21 -2.97 -0.37
CA LEU A 248 -7.01 -3.79 -0.34
C LEU A 248 -5.85 -2.90 -0.80
N LEU A 249 -5.06 -2.36 0.13
CA LEU A 249 -3.96 -1.47 -0.20
C LEU A 249 -2.63 -2.08 0.28
N PHE A 250 -1.82 -2.51 -0.68
CA PHE A 250 -0.50 -3.11 -0.45
C PHE A 250 0.53 -2.36 -1.30
N HIS A 251 1.50 -1.73 -0.65
CA HIS A 251 2.61 -1.08 -1.34
C HIS A 251 3.90 -1.80 -0.98
N ASP A 252 4.63 -2.24 -2.01
CA ASP A 252 5.99 -2.75 -1.96
C ASP A 252 6.28 -3.62 -0.73
N GLY A 253 6.08 -4.92 -0.91
CA GLY A 253 6.58 -5.90 0.04
C GLY A 253 5.87 -7.24 0.01
N LEU A 254 6.37 -8.17 0.83
CA LEU A 254 5.89 -9.54 0.94
C LEU A 254 4.46 -9.65 1.48
N PHE A 255 3.93 -8.61 2.16
CA PHE A 255 2.57 -8.65 2.71
C PHE A 255 1.50 -8.86 1.65
N GLY A 256 1.70 -8.42 0.40
CA GLY A 256 0.76 -8.66 -0.69
C GLY A 256 0.51 -10.16 -0.94
N ASN A 257 1.50 -11.01 -0.65
CA ASN A 257 1.39 -12.47 -0.79
C ASN A 257 0.40 -13.11 0.21
N ILE A 258 -0.19 -12.34 1.14
CA ILE A 258 -1.32 -12.82 1.96
C ILE A 258 -2.61 -12.97 1.14
N LEU A 259 -2.74 -12.28 0.00
CA LEU A 259 -3.98 -12.22 -0.78
C LEU A 259 -4.55 -13.62 -1.14
N PRO A 260 -3.77 -14.61 -1.62
CA PRO A 260 -4.27 -15.95 -1.92
C PRO A 260 -4.69 -16.75 -0.67
N LYS A 261 -4.33 -16.28 0.51
CA LYS A 261 -4.67 -16.90 1.80
C LYS A 261 -6.03 -16.44 2.32
N LEU A 262 -6.55 -15.33 1.76
CA LEU A 262 -7.83 -14.75 2.14
C LEU A 262 -8.98 -15.44 1.40
N GLN A 263 -9.98 -15.88 2.14
CA GLN A 263 -11.27 -16.34 1.65
C GLN A 263 -12.27 -15.17 1.66
N MET A 264 -12.48 -14.55 0.49
CA MET A 264 -13.46 -13.47 0.33
C MET A 264 -14.82 -14.02 -0.11
N HIS A 265 -15.89 -13.41 0.41
CA HIS A 265 -17.27 -13.79 0.06
C HIS A 265 -17.58 -13.46 -1.42
N GLU A 266 -18.49 -14.22 -2.05
CA GLU A 266 -18.89 -14.01 -3.46
C GLU A 266 -19.43 -12.60 -3.74
N TYR A 267 -20.12 -12.01 -2.75
CA TYR A 267 -20.66 -10.65 -2.78
C TYR A 267 -19.69 -9.58 -2.22
N ASN A 268 -18.42 -9.90 -2.04
CA ASN A 268 -17.46 -8.90 -1.58
C ASN A 268 -17.37 -7.74 -2.59
N PHE A 269 -17.36 -6.51 -2.08
CA PHE A 269 -17.28 -5.30 -2.89
C PHE A 269 -16.09 -4.45 -2.45
N VAL A 270 -15.03 -4.48 -3.25
CA VAL A 270 -13.79 -3.75 -3.03
C VAL A 270 -13.89 -2.38 -3.70
N LYS A 271 -13.97 -1.32 -2.89
CA LYS A 271 -13.94 0.08 -3.34
C LYS A 271 -12.60 0.43 -4.00
N SER A 272 -11.49 -0.07 -3.46
CA SER A 272 -10.15 0.19 -3.99
C SER A 272 -9.22 -1.00 -3.77
N PHE A 273 -8.66 -1.53 -4.86
CA PHE A 273 -7.58 -2.52 -4.83
C PHE A 273 -6.33 -1.87 -5.44
N VAL A 274 -5.35 -1.59 -4.58
CA VAL A 274 -4.04 -1.05 -4.96
C VAL A 274 -2.96 -2.06 -4.56
N LEU A 275 -2.15 -2.49 -5.54
CA LEU A 275 -0.99 -3.34 -5.31
C LEU A 275 0.20 -2.82 -6.12
N ASN A 276 1.27 -2.42 -5.44
CA ASN A 276 2.53 -2.05 -6.07
C ASN A 276 3.62 -3.05 -5.67
N ALA A 277 4.43 -3.46 -6.63
CA ALA A 277 5.53 -4.38 -6.39
C ALA A 277 6.73 -4.08 -7.29
N ASP A 278 7.74 -3.42 -6.73
CA ASP A 278 9.00 -3.16 -7.45
C ASP A 278 9.87 -4.42 -7.68
N LYS A 279 9.58 -5.52 -6.96
CA LYS A 279 10.29 -6.80 -7.07
C LYS A 279 9.34 -7.96 -7.28
N LYS A 280 9.78 -8.95 -8.05
CA LYS A 280 9.03 -10.18 -8.33
C LYS A 280 8.64 -10.95 -7.07
N GLU A 281 9.51 -10.96 -6.05
CA GLU A 281 9.29 -11.65 -4.77
C GLU A 281 8.07 -11.13 -3.99
N HIS A 282 7.67 -9.87 -4.19
CA HIS A 282 6.51 -9.28 -3.51
C HIS A 282 5.16 -9.83 -4.01
N VAL A 283 5.15 -10.51 -5.16
CA VAL A 283 3.91 -11.04 -5.78
C VAL A 283 3.99 -12.50 -6.18
N VAL A 284 5.12 -13.17 -5.91
CA VAL A 284 5.36 -14.56 -6.34
C VAL A 284 4.26 -15.50 -5.86
N GLY A 285 3.87 -15.40 -4.58
CA GLY A 285 2.81 -16.23 -4.01
C GLY A 285 1.44 -15.94 -4.62
N ILE A 286 1.20 -14.71 -5.10
CA ILE A 286 -0.02 -14.35 -5.83
C ILE A 286 -0.02 -14.99 -7.22
N LEU A 287 1.08 -14.87 -7.95
CA LEU A 287 1.20 -15.36 -9.33
C LEU A 287 1.21 -16.89 -9.43
N GLU A 288 1.63 -17.58 -8.38
CA GLU A 288 1.59 -19.04 -8.27
C GLU A 288 0.18 -19.57 -7.93
N ALA A 289 -0.73 -18.71 -7.47
CA ALA A 289 -2.10 -19.11 -7.19
C ALA A 289 -2.83 -19.46 -8.49
N LYS A 290 -3.62 -20.54 -8.47
CA LYS A 290 -4.47 -20.93 -9.62
C LYS A 290 -5.47 -19.84 -10.01
N SER A 291 -6.02 -19.16 -9.01
CA SER A 291 -6.97 -18.06 -9.17
C SER A 291 -7.04 -17.24 -7.88
N LEU A 292 -7.21 -15.93 -8.01
CA LEU A 292 -7.44 -15.00 -6.92
C LEU A 292 -8.81 -14.36 -7.09
N PHE A 293 -9.80 -14.84 -6.33
CA PHE A 293 -11.15 -14.26 -6.34
C PHE A 293 -11.28 -13.17 -5.27
N VAL A 294 -11.72 -11.97 -5.68
CA VAL A 294 -11.88 -10.82 -4.75
C VAL A 294 -13.27 -10.19 -4.76
N GLY A 295 -14.21 -10.75 -5.54
CA GLY A 295 -15.56 -10.21 -5.71
C GLY A 295 -15.68 -9.15 -6.79
N LYS A 296 -16.43 -8.08 -6.52
CA LYS A 296 -16.55 -6.89 -7.38
C LYS A 296 -15.49 -5.85 -6.99
N ILE A 297 -14.86 -5.19 -7.96
CA ILE A 297 -13.89 -4.11 -7.75
C ILE A 297 -14.37 -2.84 -8.43
N LYS A 298 -14.43 -1.76 -7.66
CA LYS A 298 -14.74 -0.42 -8.14
C LYS A 298 -13.51 0.26 -8.77
N LYS A 299 -12.34 0.19 -8.14
CA LYS A 299 -11.08 0.75 -8.66
C LYS A 299 -9.92 -0.24 -8.50
N LEU A 300 -9.20 -0.51 -9.57
CA LEU A 300 -8.02 -1.40 -9.59
C LEU A 300 -6.79 -0.60 -10.03
N SER A 301 -5.73 -0.64 -9.23
CA SER A 301 -4.45 0.02 -9.47
C SER A 301 -3.31 -0.97 -9.25
N LEU A 302 -2.58 -1.33 -10.30
CA LEU A 302 -1.45 -2.25 -10.22
C LEU A 302 -0.17 -1.60 -10.74
N GLY A 303 0.90 -1.65 -9.96
CA GLY A 303 2.21 -1.07 -10.29
C GLY A 303 3.34 -2.09 -10.23
N GLY A 304 4.25 -2.03 -11.20
CA GLY A 304 5.42 -2.90 -11.26
C GLY A 304 5.07 -4.36 -11.55
N TYR A 305 5.72 -5.31 -10.88
CA TYR A 305 5.42 -6.74 -11.00
C TYR A 305 3.97 -7.11 -10.63
N ALA A 306 3.27 -6.25 -9.88
CA ALA A 306 1.87 -6.45 -9.52
C ALA A 306 0.93 -6.46 -10.73
N VAL A 307 1.35 -5.87 -11.84
CA VAL A 307 0.59 -5.90 -13.09
C VAL A 307 0.33 -7.34 -13.56
N GLY A 308 1.28 -8.26 -13.32
CA GLY A 308 1.11 -9.68 -13.60
C GLY A 308 -0.06 -10.35 -12.85
N VAL A 309 -0.54 -9.78 -11.74
CA VAL A 309 -1.67 -10.33 -10.95
C VAL A 309 -2.96 -10.39 -11.77
N LEU A 310 -3.09 -9.57 -12.81
CA LEU A 310 -4.20 -9.66 -13.76
C LEU A 310 -4.37 -11.06 -14.36
N ALA A 311 -3.29 -11.85 -14.50
CA ALA A 311 -3.34 -13.20 -15.07
C ALA A 311 -4.14 -14.19 -14.21
N VAL A 312 -4.19 -13.97 -12.90
CA VAL A 312 -4.82 -14.86 -11.91
C VAL A 312 -6.06 -14.25 -11.27
N LEU A 313 -6.29 -12.95 -11.46
CA LEU A 313 -7.40 -12.21 -10.86
C LEU A 313 -8.74 -12.65 -11.47
N VAL A 314 -9.65 -13.10 -10.62
CA VAL A 314 -11.02 -13.49 -10.98
C VAL A 314 -12.00 -12.53 -10.32
N LEU A 315 -12.81 -11.87 -11.14
CA LEU A 315 -13.84 -10.94 -10.69
C LEU A 315 -15.23 -11.57 -10.83
N HIS A 316 -16.18 -11.06 -10.07
CA HIS A 316 -17.58 -11.43 -10.21
C HIS A 316 -18.09 -11.14 -11.64
N LYS A 317 -18.99 -11.98 -12.17
CA LYS A 317 -19.50 -11.89 -13.56
C LYS A 317 -20.13 -10.53 -13.92
N GLU A 318 -20.71 -9.87 -12.91
CA GLU A 318 -21.32 -8.54 -13.00
C GLU A 318 -20.36 -7.42 -12.51
N ASN A 319 -19.06 -7.58 -12.71
CA ASN A 319 -18.12 -6.55 -12.30
C ASN A 319 -18.28 -5.29 -13.17
N GLU A 320 -18.49 -4.16 -12.49
CA GLU A 320 -18.48 -2.84 -13.09
C GLU A 320 -17.43 -1.99 -12.38
N MET A 321 -16.33 -1.75 -13.08
CA MET A 321 -15.19 -1.02 -12.58
C MET A 321 -15.28 0.44 -13.02
N GLU A 322 -15.14 1.37 -12.09
CA GLU A 322 -14.99 2.80 -12.39
C GLU A 322 -13.61 3.10 -12.99
N GLY A 323 -12.55 2.43 -12.54
CA GLY A 323 -11.20 2.74 -13.01
C GLY A 323 -10.22 1.59 -12.93
N LEU A 324 -9.49 1.39 -14.02
CA LEU A 324 -8.31 0.53 -14.14
C LEU A 324 -7.08 1.40 -14.37
N PHE A 325 -6.10 1.30 -13.49
CA PHE A 325 -4.79 1.94 -13.62
C PHE A 325 -3.68 0.89 -13.58
N LEU A 326 -2.85 0.85 -14.62
CA LEU A 326 -1.71 -0.06 -14.71
C LEU A 326 -0.44 0.73 -15.01
N ASP A 327 0.61 0.51 -14.21
CA ASP A 327 1.92 1.14 -14.37
C ASP A 327 3.02 0.08 -14.43
N ALA A 328 3.70 -0.01 -15.57
CA ALA A 328 4.79 -0.97 -15.79
C ALA A 328 5.97 -0.27 -16.47
N ASP A 329 6.94 0.21 -15.70
CA ASP A 329 8.15 0.86 -16.19
C ASP A 329 9.17 -0.08 -16.85
N ARG A 330 9.04 -1.41 -16.71
CA ARG A 330 9.90 -2.43 -17.32
C ARG A 330 9.09 -3.50 -18.06
N GLU A 331 9.65 -4.07 -19.13
CA GLU A 331 9.01 -5.15 -19.91
C GLU A 331 8.75 -6.41 -19.07
N GLU A 332 9.65 -6.73 -18.14
CA GLU A 332 9.53 -7.88 -17.24
C GLU A 332 8.28 -7.84 -16.35
N HIS A 333 7.74 -6.66 -16.06
CA HIS A 333 6.53 -6.48 -15.26
C HIS A 333 5.27 -7.07 -15.93
N ILE A 334 5.29 -7.23 -17.25
CA ILE A 334 4.17 -7.77 -18.04
C ILE A 334 4.48 -9.13 -18.67
N ALA A 335 5.64 -9.72 -18.38
CA ALA A 335 6.13 -10.91 -19.10
C ALA A 335 5.16 -12.11 -19.01
N GLY A 336 4.48 -12.28 -17.86
CA GLY A 336 3.52 -13.36 -17.60
C GLY A 336 2.13 -13.15 -18.20
N LEU A 337 1.82 -11.97 -18.75
CA LEU A 337 0.52 -11.68 -19.35
C LEU A 337 0.51 -12.06 -20.83
N SER A 338 0.04 -13.28 -21.09
CA SER A 338 -0.11 -13.84 -22.45
C SER A 338 -1.53 -14.33 -22.75
N ARG A 339 -2.38 -14.43 -21.73
CA ARG A 339 -3.76 -14.93 -21.83
C ARG A 339 -4.75 -13.79 -21.70
N ALA A 340 -5.91 -13.96 -22.31
CA ALA A 340 -7.02 -13.03 -22.19
C ALA A 340 -7.45 -12.85 -20.72
N VAL A 341 -7.63 -11.59 -20.31
CA VAL A 341 -8.09 -11.19 -18.98
C VAL A 341 -9.42 -10.47 -19.10
N SER A 342 -10.46 -11.02 -18.47
CA SER A 342 -11.80 -10.42 -18.46
C SER A 342 -12.02 -9.62 -17.18
N LEU A 343 -12.31 -8.33 -17.32
CA LEU A 343 -12.55 -7.41 -16.19
C LEU A 343 -14.01 -6.97 -16.03
N GLY A 344 -14.90 -7.42 -16.92
CA GLY A 344 -16.29 -6.97 -16.97
C GLY A 344 -16.45 -5.62 -17.70
N ARG A 345 -17.26 -4.71 -17.14
CA ARG A 345 -17.38 -3.33 -17.63
C ARG A 345 -16.33 -2.45 -16.94
N VAL A 346 -15.65 -1.58 -17.70
CA VAL A 346 -14.61 -0.66 -17.21
C VAL A 346 -14.87 0.73 -17.78
N HIS A 347 -15.11 1.69 -16.90
CA HIS A 347 -15.46 3.07 -17.28
C HIS A 347 -14.22 3.91 -17.64
N ASN A 348 -13.11 3.73 -16.94
CA ASN A 348 -11.88 4.47 -17.18
C ASN A 348 -10.68 3.52 -17.24
N ILE A 349 -9.85 3.63 -18.26
CA ILE A 349 -8.60 2.88 -18.38
C ILE A 349 -7.44 3.85 -18.53
N LYS A 350 -6.46 3.75 -17.63
CA LYS A 350 -5.18 4.46 -17.69
C LYS A 350 -4.03 3.46 -17.71
N LEU A 351 -3.18 3.54 -18.74
CA LEU A 351 -2.03 2.65 -18.90
C LEU A 351 -0.75 3.49 -19.04
N ASP A 352 0.25 3.18 -18.22
CA ASP A 352 1.53 3.88 -18.23
C ASP A 352 2.68 2.94 -18.62
N ALA A 353 3.60 3.44 -19.46
CA ALA A 353 4.80 2.73 -19.95
C ALA A 353 4.49 1.34 -20.57
N TYR A 354 5.20 0.26 -20.24
CA TYR A 354 4.99 -1.07 -20.85
C TYR A 354 3.57 -1.63 -20.66
N ALA A 355 2.74 -1.06 -19.76
CA ALA A 355 1.37 -1.52 -19.52
C ALA A 355 0.47 -1.41 -20.77
N ILE A 356 0.81 -0.58 -21.76
CA ILE A 356 0.07 -0.53 -23.04
C ILE A 356 -0.05 -1.88 -23.73
N ASN A 357 0.97 -2.73 -23.60
CA ASN A 357 0.99 -4.02 -24.28
C ASN A 357 -0.10 -4.97 -23.75
N ILE A 358 -0.66 -4.66 -22.58
CA ILE A 358 -1.73 -5.43 -21.95
C ILE A 358 -3.06 -5.21 -22.68
N LEU A 359 -3.23 -4.11 -23.42
CA LEU A 359 -4.44 -3.89 -24.22
C LEU A 359 -4.79 -5.06 -25.12
N SER A 360 -3.77 -5.71 -25.70
CA SER A 360 -3.95 -6.86 -26.58
C SER A 360 -4.55 -8.10 -25.90
N VAL A 361 -4.49 -8.17 -24.57
CA VAL A 361 -5.01 -9.28 -23.77
C VAL A 361 -6.22 -8.89 -22.91
N LEU A 362 -6.59 -7.61 -22.83
CA LEU A 362 -7.78 -7.19 -22.11
C LEU A 362 -9.05 -7.51 -22.91
N VAL A 363 -9.97 -8.22 -22.28
CA VAL A 363 -11.29 -8.52 -22.83
C VAL A 363 -12.34 -7.74 -22.04
N LEU A 364 -12.93 -6.75 -22.70
CA LEU A 364 -14.02 -5.94 -22.15
C LEU A 364 -15.37 -6.54 -22.52
N HIS A 365 -16.36 -6.37 -21.63
CA HIS A 365 -17.73 -6.79 -21.89
C HIS A 365 -18.27 -6.22 -23.21
N LYS A 366 -19.14 -6.96 -23.90
CA LYS A 366 -19.69 -6.57 -25.22
C LYS A 366 -20.41 -5.22 -25.21
N GLU A 367 -21.04 -4.88 -24.09
CA GLU A 367 -21.76 -3.63 -23.84
C GLU A 367 -20.90 -2.59 -23.10
N ASN A 368 -19.57 -2.69 -23.14
CA ASN A 368 -18.74 -1.72 -22.44
C ASN A 368 -18.82 -0.34 -23.11
N GLU A 369 -19.20 0.67 -22.31
CA GLU A 369 -19.16 2.08 -22.69
C GLU A 369 -18.14 2.81 -21.81
N MET A 370 -16.96 3.06 -22.37
CA MET A 370 -15.85 3.68 -21.66
C MET A 370 -16.01 5.21 -21.68
N ALA A 371 -15.93 5.83 -20.51
CA ALA A 371 -15.92 7.28 -20.38
C ALA A 371 -14.57 7.86 -20.79
N TRP A 372 -13.46 7.24 -20.38
CA TRP A 372 -12.12 7.75 -20.61
C TRP A 372 -11.10 6.62 -20.86
N PHE A 373 -10.27 6.81 -21.88
CA PHE A 373 -9.08 6.01 -22.15
C PHE A 373 -7.89 6.95 -22.29
N GLY A 374 -6.81 6.67 -21.57
CA GLY A 374 -5.60 7.45 -21.74
C GLY A 374 -4.34 6.71 -21.39
N MET A 375 -3.27 7.23 -21.98
CA MET A 375 -1.93 6.66 -21.95
C MET A 375 -0.95 7.78 -21.63
N HIS A 376 -0.01 7.54 -20.71
CA HIS A 376 1.07 8.46 -20.35
C HIS A 376 2.43 7.79 -20.21
N ARG A 377 3.50 8.60 -20.29
CA ARG A 377 4.91 8.19 -20.05
C ARG A 377 5.42 7.13 -21.04
N PHE A 378 5.20 7.34 -22.33
CA PHE A 378 5.65 6.41 -23.36
C PHE A 378 6.92 6.83 -24.09
N GLU A 379 7.78 5.83 -24.30
CA GLU A 379 8.85 5.85 -25.27
C GLU A 379 8.59 4.76 -26.31
N LYS A 380 9.17 4.87 -27.51
CA LYS A 380 9.01 3.90 -28.60
C LYS A 380 9.34 2.46 -28.17
N LYS A 381 10.31 2.29 -27.26
CA LYS A 381 10.70 0.99 -26.69
C LYS A 381 9.57 0.30 -25.90
N HIS A 382 8.56 1.03 -25.41
CA HIS A 382 7.45 0.46 -24.64
C HIS A 382 6.42 -0.27 -25.50
N MET A 383 6.46 -0.16 -26.83
CA MET A 383 5.43 -0.71 -27.74
C MET A 383 5.82 -2.00 -28.46
N THR A 384 6.88 -2.70 -28.00
CA THR A 384 7.46 -3.86 -28.69
C THR A 384 6.45 -4.96 -29.00
N ARG A 385 5.54 -5.28 -28.08
CA ARG A 385 4.50 -6.31 -28.29
C ARG A 385 3.33 -5.76 -29.08
N ILE A 386 2.83 -4.57 -28.73
CA ILE A 386 1.59 -4.08 -29.31
C ILE A 386 1.70 -3.67 -30.78
N CYS A 387 2.88 -3.21 -31.22
CA CYS A 387 3.14 -2.92 -32.62
C CYS A 387 3.08 -4.18 -33.51
N ARG A 388 3.34 -5.37 -32.94
CA ARG A 388 3.31 -6.66 -33.66
C ARG A 388 1.89 -7.22 -33.84
N VAL A 389 0.92 -6.72 -33.08
CA VAL A 389 -0.47 -7.17 -33.22
C VAL A 389 -1.04 -6.63 -34.55
N GLY A 390 -1.93 -7.38 -35.19
CA GLY A 390 -2.57 -6.99 -36.44
C GLY A 390 -3.36 -5.67 -36.32
N ARG A 391 -3.73 -5.07 -37.46
CA ARG A 391 -4.65 -3.92 -37.46
C ARG A 391 -6.03 -4.32 -36.93
N ASN A 392 -6.72 -3.39 -36.28
CA ASN A 392 -8.09 -3.59 -35.75
C ASN A 392 -8.25 -4.85 -34.88
N SER A 393 -7.17 -5.27 -34.22
CA SER A 393 -7.12 -6.50 -33.42
C SER A 393 -7.50 -6.28 -31.96
N ILE A 394 -7.46 -5.02 -31.49
CA ILE A 394 -7.70 -4.65 -30.09
C ILE A 394 -9.07 -3.99 -29.99
N GLU A 395 -10.04 -4.71 -29.43
CA GLU A 395 -11.42 -4.24 -29.31
C GLU A 395 -11.64 -3.40 -28.03
N ILE A 396 -11.76 -2.08 -28.17
CA ILE A 396 -11.98 -1.14 -27.04
C ILE A 396 -13.47 -0.77 -26.85
N ARG A 397 -14.37 -1.32 -27.69
CA ARG A 397 -15.82 -1.11 -27.64
C ARG A 397 -16.20 0.36 -27.90
N LYS A 398 -17.11 0.93 -27.11
CA LYS A 398 -17.50 2.35 -27.19
C LYS A 398 -16.66 3.17 -26.22
N ILE A 399 -16.25 4.36 -26.62
CA ILE A 399 -15.41 5.28 -25.87
C ILE A 399 -15.82 6.74 -26.14
N LYS A 400 -15.99 7.51 -25.07
CA LYS A 400 -16.32 8.94 -25.15
C LYS A 400 -15.08 9.82 -25.27
N ASN A 401 -14.06 9.60 -24.44
CA ASN A 401 -12.87 10.46 -24.39
C ASN A 401 -11.60 9.62 -24.53
N MET A 402 -10.74 9.97 -25.50
CA MET A 402 -9.45 9.34 -25.73
C MET A 402 -8.33 10.38 -25.64
N VAL A 403 -7.30 10.09 -24.85
CA VAL A 403 -6.09 10.93 -24.70
C VAL A 403 -4.87 10.11 -25.07
N LEU A 404 -4.12 10.56 -26.08
CA LEU A 404 -2.90 9.93 -26.57
C LEU A 404 -1.76 10.95 -26.52
N CYS A 405 -0.61 10.56 -26.00
CA CYS A 405 0.58 11.39 -25.91
C CYS A 405 1.71 10.84 -26.82
N GLY A 406 2.61 11.71 -27.32
CA GLY A 406 3.85 11.29 -28.02
C GLY A 406 3.71 10.13 -29.04
N HIS A 407 4.47 9.04 -28.81
CA HIS A 407 4.49 7.85 -29.68
C HIS A 407 3.24 6.98 -29.60
N GLU A 408 2.32 7.24 -28.67
CA GLU A 408 1.16 6.38 -28.45
C GLU A 408 0.16 6.44 -29.60
N ILE A 409 0.26 7.41 -30.51
CA ILE A 409 -0.56 7.47 -31.72
C ILE A 409 -0.38 6.25 -32.64
N GLU A 410 0.76 5.55 -32.56
CA GLU A 410 1.01 4.31 -33.31
C GLU A 410 0.05 3.17 -32.89
N ILE A 411 -0.64 3.30 -31.76
CA ILE A 411 -1.67 2.37 -31.30
C ILE A 411 -2.94 2.43 -32.15
N LEU A 412 -3.25 3.59 -32.74
CA LEU A 412 -4.56 3.86 -33.31
C LEU A 412 -4.96 2.84 -34.40
N PRO A 413 -4.09 2.48 -35.36
CA PRO A 413 -4.42 1.47 -36.37
C PRO A 413 -4.66 0.06 -35.79
N LYS A 414 -4.30 -0.18 -34.53
CA LYS A 414 -4.50 -1.46 -33.83
C LYS A 414 -5.86 -1.52 -33.13
N LEU A 415 -6.44 -0.36 -32.81
CA LEU A 415 -7.71 -0.26 -32.09
C LEU A 415 -8.89 -0.49 -33.03
N ARG A 416 -9.87 -1.27 -32.56
CA ARG A 416 -11.18 -1.44 -33.18
C ARG A 416 -12.24 -0.89 -32.24
N LEU A 417 -12.84 0.23 -32.62
CA LEU A 417 -13.99 0.79 -31.93
C LEU A 417 -15.29 0.19 -32.47
N HIS A 418 -16.34 0.23 -31.66
CA HIS A 418 -17.67 -0.21 -32.09
C HIS A 418 -18.20 0.71 -33.21
N LYS A 419 -18.95 0.17 -34.17
CA LYS A 419 -19.53 0.94 -35.30
C LYS A 419 -20.42 2.12 -34.89
N GLU A 420 -21.04 2.02 -33.72
CA GLU A 420 -21.89 3.06 -33.12
C GLU A 420 -21.10 3.96 -32.14
N ASN A 421 -19.77 3.91 -32.17
CA ASN A 421 -18.96 4.76 -31.31
C ASN A 421 -19.17 6.23 -31.69
N ILE A 422 -19.44 7.06 -30.68
CA ILE A 422 -19.47 8.50 -30.77
C ILE A 422 -18.40 9.03 -29.81
N LEU A 423 -17.27 9.45 -30.38
CA LEU A 423 -16.17 10.03 -29.65
C LEU A 423 -16.48 11.50 -29.37
N GLU A 424 -16.55 11.87 -28.10
CA GLU A 424 -16.79 13.25 -27.63
C GLU A 424 -15.50 14.07 -27.63
N ARG A 425 -14.36 13.43 -27.29
CA ARG A 425 -13.06 14.11 -27.27
C ARG A 425 -11.95 13.16 -27.70
N LEU A 426 -11.14 13.62 -28.65
CA LEU A 426 -9.86 13.01 -29.01
C LEU A 426 -8.78 14.05 -28.78
N LEU A 427 -7.92 13.83 -27.79
CA LEU A 427 -6.83 14.74 -27.46
C LEU A 427 -5.50 14.07 -27.78
N PHE A 428 -4.69 14.77 -28.56
CA PHE A 428 -3.31 14.40 -28.81
C PHE A 428 -2.37 15.36 -28.09
N LEU A 429 -1.45 14.83 -27.28
CA LEU A 429 -0.45 15.59 -26.54
C LEU A 429 0.94 15.21 -27.05
N PHE A 430 1.41 15.87 -28.11
CA PHE A 430 2.73 15.60 -28.66
C PHE A 430 3.54 16.88 -28.92
N GLY A 431 4.86 16.79 -28.72
CA GLY A 431 5.83 17.77 -29.20
C GLY A 431 6.02 17.71 -30.72
N ARG A 432 6.72 18.70 -31.30
CA ARG A 432 6.95 18.80 -32.76
C ARG A 432 7.67 17.58 -33.32
N GLU A 433 8.52 16.95 -32.52
CA GLU A 433 9.32 15.78 -32.85
C GLU A 433 8.49 14.54 -33.24
N TYR A 434 7.23 14.44 -32.83
CA TYR A 434 6.38 13.26 -33.12
C TYR A 434 5.51 13.42 -34.37
N MET A 435 5.39 14.63 -34.93
CA MET A 435 4.59 14.86 -36.16
C MET A 435 5.10 14.04 -37.36
N GLY A 436 6.43 13.85 -37.43
CA GLY A 436 7.05 13.04 -38.48
C GLY A 436 6.71 11.55 -38.39
N GLU A 437 6.45 11.02 -37.18
CA GLU A 437 6.09 9.62 -37.00
C GLU A 437 4.65 9.35 -37.47
N ILE A 438 3.72 10.31 -37.29
CA ILE A 438 2.33 10.19 -37.78
C ILE A 438 2.31 10.00 -39.30
N GLY A 439 3.14 10.76 -40.02
CA GLY A 439 3.26 10.67 -41.48
C GLY A 439 3.81 9.33 -41.97
N LYS A 440 4.53 8.59 -41.12
CA LYS A 440 5.13 7.27 -41.42
C LYS A 440 4.18 6.10 -41.15
N ILE A 441 3.04 6.32 -40.50
CA ILE A 441 2.08 5.26 -40.21
C ILE A 441 1.53 4.70 -41.53
N GLU A 442 1.90 3.46 -41.85
CA GLU A 442 1.43 2.76 -43.05
C GLU A 442 -0.09 2.54 -43.00
N ASN A 443 -0.76 2.91 -44.09
CA ASN A 443 -2.23 3.03 -44.25
C ASN A 443 -2.87 4.06 -43.31
N LYS A 444 -3.14 5.22 -43.90
CA LYS A 444 -3.67 6.44 -43.26
C LYS A 444 -5.15 6.37 -42.85
N SER A 445 -5.78 5.20 -42.94
CA SER A 445 -7.20 5.03 -42.58
C SER A 445 -7.31 4.44 -41.17
N ILE A 446 -7.62 5.29 -40.20
CA ILE A 446 -7.98 4.89 -38.83
C ILE A 446 -9.49 5.11 -38.70
N ASP A 447 -10.24 4.05 -38.43
CA ASP A 447 -11.67 4.15 -38.13
C ASP A 447 -11.86 4.40 -36.62
N ILE A 448 -12.12 5.65 -36.27
CA ILE A 448 -12.42 6.09 -34.90
C ILE A 448 -13.93 6.26 -34.64
N GLY A 449 -14.78 5.82 -35.58
CA GLY A 449 -16.21 6.02 -35.53
C GLY A 449 -16.62 7.46 -35.79
N ARG A 450 -17.78 7.87 -35.25
CA ARG A 450 -18.31 9.23 -35.37
C ARG A 450 -17.68 10.12 -34.30
N ILE A 451 -17.40 11.37 -34.62
CA ILE A 451 -16.93 12.36 -33.64
C ILE A 451 -18.07 13.35 -33.38
N ARG A 452 -18.39 13.59 -32.11
CA ARG A 452 -19.30 14.67 -31.71
C ARG A 452 -18.52 15.98 -31.75
N LEU A 453 -18.88 16.86 -32.67
CA LEU A 453 -18.37 18.23 -32.69
C LEU A 453 -19.15 19.06 -31.64
N PRO A 454 -18.47 19.81 -30.76
CA PRO A 454 -19.14 20.75 -29.88
C PRO A 454 -19.94 21.78 -30.70
N PRO A 455 -21.11 22.24 -30.22
CA PRO A 455 -21.83 23.32 -30.88
C PRO A 455 -20.94 24.58 -30.94
N GLY A 456 -20.58 25.02 -32.14
CA GLY A 456 -19.73 26.21 -32.36
C GLY A 456 -18.26 25.94 -32.67
N GLU A 457 -17.75 24.70 -32.56
CA GLU A 457 -16.40 24.33 -32.98
C GLU A 457 -16.45 23.46 -34.24
N THR A 458 -16.15 24.06 -35.40
CA THR A 458 -16.09 23.36 -36.70
C THR A 458 -14.72 22.72 -36.98
N GLU A 459 -13.76 22.87 -36.07
CA GLU A 459 -12.43 22.26 -36.19
C GLU A 459 -12.17 21.27 -35.06
N LEU A 460 -11.62 20.10 -35.40
CA LEU A 460 -10.88 19.26 -34.46
C LEU A 460 -9.87 20.17 -33.73
N CYS A 461 -10.08 20.41 -32.45
CA CYS A 461 -9.20 21.28 -31.66
C CYS A 461 -7.85 20.58 -31.40
N CYS A 462 -6.99 20.53 -32.42
CA CYS A 462 -5.55 20.50 -32.21
C CYS A 462 -5.16 21.86 -31.64
N ARG A 463 -5.12 22.01 -30.31
CA ARG A 463 -4.54 23.22 -29.71
C ARG A 463 -3.06 23.32 -30.07
N ARG A 464 -2.79 24.07 -31.14
CA ARG A 464 -1.48 24.62 -31.48
C ARG A 464 -0.96 25.47 -30.33
N GLN A 465 0.16 25.09 -29.75
CA GLN A 465 1.15 26.11 -29.39
C GLN A 465 1.95 26.44 -30.66
N LYS A 466 1.41 27.36 -31.47
CA LYS A 466 2.00 28.04 -32.65
C LYS A 466 2.61 27.15 -33.77
N GLY A 467 1.94 27.13 -34.93
CA GLY A 467 2.55 26.75 -36.23
C GLY A 467 1.65 25.90 -37.14
N GLU A 468 1.20 26.50 -38.25
CA GLU A 468 0.16 26.11 -39.23
C GLU A 468 0.16 24.69 -39.84
N LEU A 469 -0.98 24.34 -40.47
CA LEU A 469 -1.34 23.18 -41.29
C LEU A 469 -2.84 22.87 -41.22
N SER A 470 -3.43 22.84 -42.42
CA SER A 470 -4.78 22.48 -42.85
C SER A 470 -4.79 21.05 -43.41
N TRP A 471 -5.94 20.38 -43.36
CA TRP A 471 -6.14 19.10 -44.06
C TRP A 471 -6.97 19.35 -45.33
N GLY A 472 -6.36 19.13 -46.50
CA GLY A 472 -7.02 19.28 -47.80
C GLY A 472 -8.11 18.22 -48.01
N LYS A 473 -9.32 18.68 -48.35
CA LYS A 473 -10.39 17.84 -48.90
C LYS A 473 -10.01 17.40 -50.31
N GLN A 474 -9.84 16.11 -50.55
CA GLN A 474 -10.00 15.53 -51.90
C GLN A 474 -11.34 14.81 -51.94
N SER A 475 -12.37 15.50 -52.43
CA SER A 475 -13.64 14.91 -52.86
C SER A 475 -13.51 14.44 -54.31
N ARG A 476 -13.71 13.14 -54.56
CA ARG A 476 -13.91 12.60 -55.91
C ARG A 476 -15.38 12.75 -56.33
N SER A 477 -15.54 13.33 -57.53
CA SER A 477 -16.57 13.17 -58.57
C SER A 477 -18.04 13.49 -58.29
N ALA A 478 -18.54 14.48 -59.04
CA ALA A 478 -19.66 14.28 -59.96
C ALA A 478 -19.51 15.22 -61.18
N ARG A 479 -19.10 14.67 -62.32
CA ARG A 479 -19.35 15.28 -63.65
C ARG A 479 -20.86 15.16 -63.91
N LYS A 480 -21.52 16.26 -64.25
CA LYS A 480 -22.70 16.26 -65.11
C LYS A 480 -22.65 17.48 -66.02
N ASP A 481 -22.79 17.19 -67.30
CA ASP A 481 -22.78 18.09 -68.44
C ASP A 481 -23.91 19.13 -68.38
N ARG A 482 -23.60 20.37 -68.76
CA ARG A 482 -24.11 21.05 -69.97
C ARG A 482 -23.43 22.40 -70.15
#